data_AF-A0A6P1FKP5-F1
#
_entry.id   AF-A0A6P1FKP5-F1
#
_cell.length_a   1.000
_cell.length_b   1.000
_cell.length_c   1.000
_cell.angle_alpha   90.00
_cell.angle_beta   90.00
_cell.angle_gamma   90.00
#
_symmetry.space_group_name_H-M   'P 1'
#
loop_
_entity.id
_entity.type
_entity.pdbx_description
1 polymer ?
#
loop_
_entity_poly.entity_id
_entity_poly.type
_entity_poly.pdbx_seq_one_letter_code
_entity_poly.pdbx_strand_id
1 'polypeptide(L)'
;MTDRDGLDEVAAVVHRLAVLLAAGVAPASALGHLAGAEGSDSGDARRRRLLRAVSEEAGRGGDVTEALLRGTPASRRSGPERKRPRRRAENTGEATAWAALAAAWRVAADSGAPVAAALGELAESLRELARARRDIEVALAGPSATGRVVSALPLAALGLGALLGFDVVGVLLGTVPGLICLVGGAGLMAGAHAWTRRLVRGAAPADPAPGLALDLLSVALAGGGSIGSSRARVVAALAECGLDAGERVLSDADPVLALSAAAGVPAGRLLRSEAALVRARASSAARERAARLGVTLLLPLGVCVLPAFLLLGVAPMVVSVLLSTFSAAA
;
A
#
# COMPACT_ATOMS: atom_id res chain seq x y z
N MET A 1 -9.73 1.02 -6.50
CA MET A 1 -8.82 0.94 -7.68
C MET A 1 -7.84 2.11 -7.60
N THR A 2 -7.31 2.42 -6.41
CA THR A 2 -7.08 3.84 -6.02
C THR A 2 -5.75 4.11 -5.29
N ASP A 3 -5.05 3.09 -4.75
CA ASP A 3 -3.65 3.19 -4.25
C ASP A 3 -2.61 2.74 -5.29
N ARG A 4 -3.10 2.03 -6.31
CA ARG A 4 -2.32 1.16 -7.21
C ARG A 4 -1.73 1.98 -8.36
N ASP A 5 -2.55 2.87 -8.94
CA ASP A 5 -2.05 3.95 -9.80
C ASP A 5 -1.09 4.86 -9.05
N GLY A 6 -1.31 5.10 -7.76
CA GLY A 6 -0.53 6.08 -7.00
C GLY A 6 0.98 5.83 -7.04
N LEU A 7 1.42 4.59 -6.77
CA LEU A 7 2.85 4.25 -6.79
C LEU A 7 3.45 4.26 -8.21
N ASP A 8 2.80 3.61 -9.18
CA ASP A 8 3.27 3.55 -10.57
C ASP A 8 3.36 4.97 -11.17
N GLU A 9 2.39 5.84 -10.86
CA GLU A 9 2.39 7.25 -11.31
C GLU A 9 3.51 8.05 -10.67
N VAL A 10 3.73 7.92 -9.36
CA VAL A 10 4.87 8.59 -8.71
C VAL A 10 6.19 8.09 -9.28
N ALA A 11 6.34 6.79 -9.52
CA ALA A 11 7.54 6.24 -10.15
C ALA A 11 7.76 6.81 -11.57
N ALA A 12 6.68 7.01 -12.34
CA ALA A 12 6.73 7.65 -13.64
C ALA A 12 7.10 9.14 -13.57
N VAL A 13 6.61 9.87 -12.56
CA VAL A 13 6.98 11.27 -12.29
C VAL A 13 8.46 11.37 -11.92
N VAL A 14 8.94 10.55 -10.98
CA VAL A 14 10.34 10.52 -10.53
C VAL A 14 11.27 10.21 -11.71
N HIS A 15 10.90 9.24 -12.56
CA HIS A 15 11.67 8.92 -13.75
C HIS A 15 11.75 10.09 -14.73
N ARG A 16 10.61 10.70 -15.07
CA ARG A 16 10.57 11.83 -16.02
C ARG A 16 11.35 13.02 -15.46
N LEU A 17 11.28 13.26 -14.15
CA LEU A 17 12.09 14.26 -13.46
C LEU A 17 13.59 13.96 -13.60
N ALA A 18 14.01 12.72 -13.34
CA ALA A 18 15.40 12.29 -13.52
C ALA A 18 15.92 12.53 -14.94
N VAL A 19 15.11 12.18 -15.96
CA VAL A 19 15.44 12.38 -17.37
C VAL A 19 15.58 13.88 -17.72
N LEU A 20 14.65 14.72 -17.26
CA LEU A 20 14.71 16.17 -17.50
C LEU A 20 15.94 16.81 -16.84
N LEU A 21 16.24 16.45 -15.60
CA LEU A 21 17.43 16.94 -14.90
C LEU A 21 18.72 16.46 -15.56
N ALA A 22 18.77 15.20 -16.02
CA ALA A 22 19.92 14.66 -16.76
C ALA A 22 20.13 15.39 -18.10
N ALA A 23 19.05 15.87 -18.72
CA ALA A 23 19.10 16.71 -19.93
C ALA A 23 19.48 18.17 -19.64
N GLY A 24 19.78 18.54 -18.38
CA GLY A 24 20.18 19.89 -17.98
C GLY A 24 19.01 20.86 -17.76
N VAL A 25 17.77 20.38 -17.72
CA VAL A 25 16.61 21.23 -17.39
C VAL A 25 16.65 21.57 -15.90
N ALA A 26 16.51 22.87 -15.57
CA ALA A 26 16.51 23.33 -14.18
C ALA A 26 15.34 22.70 -13.37
N PRO A 27 15.53 22.41 -12.06
CA PRO A 27 14.52 21.75 -11.21
C PRO A 27 13.12 22.38 -11.25
N ALA A 28 13.04 23.70 -11.12
CA ALA A 28 11.77 24.42 -11.15
C ALA A 28 11.03 24.22 -12.48
N SER A 29 11.74 24.37 -13.60
CA SER A 29 11.19 24.15 -14.93
C SER A 29 10.80 22.70 -15.15
N ALA A 30 11.63 21.73 -14.75
CA ALA A 30 11.32 20.31 -14.90
C ALA A 30 10.02 19.93 -14.19
N LEU A 31 9.86 20.35 -12.93
CA LEU A 31 8.62 20.15 -12.16
C LEU A 31 7.41 20.86 -12.78
N GLY A 32 7.62 22.06 -13.35
CA GLY A 32 6.57 22.80 -14.07
C GLY A 32 6.07 22.05 -15.31
N HIS A 33 6.98 21.48 -16.12
CA HIS A 33 6.62 20.65 -17.28
C HIS A 33 5.83 19.40 -16.86
N LEU A 34 6.26 18.73 -15.78
CA LEU A 34 5.55 17.55 -15.25
C LEU A 34 4.14 17.92 -14.78
N ALA A 35 3.98 19.05 -14.09
CA ALA A 35 2.67 19.53 -13.67
C ALA A 35 1.76 19.92 -14.85
N GLY A 36 2.32 20.28 -16.00
CA GLY A 36 1.57 20.54 -17.23
C GLY A 36 1.12 19.28 -17.96
N ALA A 37 1.86 18.17 -17.80
CA ALA A 37 1.63 16.91 -18.52
C ALA A 37 0.60 15.96 -17.86
N GLU A 38 0.22 16.21 -16.61
CA GLU A 38 -0.74 15.38 -15.87
C GLU A 38 -2.19 15.56 -16.36
N GLY A 39 -2.92 14.45 -16.44
CA GLY A 39 -4.28 14.34 -16.97
C GLY A 39 -5.37 14.99 -16.12
N SER A 40 -6.64 14.85 -16.52
CA SER A 40 -7.77 15.56 -15.90
C SER A 40 -8.37 14.86 -14.67
N ASP A 41 -7.92 13.66 -14.33
CA ASP A 41 -8.49 12.89 -13.23
C ASP A 41 -8.25 13.53 -11.86
N SER A 42 -9.07 13.16 -10.88
CA SER A 42 -8.98 13.73 -9.52
C SER A 42 -7.64 13.45 -8.83
N GLY A 43 -7.00 12.32 -9.13
CA GLY A 43 -5.64 11.98 -8.68
C GLY A 43 -4.59 12.89 -9.32
N ASP A 44 -4.68 13.04 -10.63
CA ASP A 44 -3.81 13.90 -11.43
C ASP A 44 -3.94 15.36 -11.01
N ALA A 45 -5.15 15.85 -10.74
CA ALA A 45 -5.38 17.20 -10.22
C ALA A 45 -4.64 17.45 -8.88
N ARG A 46 -4.51 16.42 -8.02
CA ARG A 46 -3.75 16.53 -6.78
C ARG A 46 -2.25 16.54 -7.05
N ARG A 47 -1.73 15.61 -7.87
CA ARG A 47 -0.30 15.56 -8.24
C ARG A 47 0.14 16.83 -8.95
N ARG A 48 -0.68 17.36 -9.86
CA ARG A 48 -0.49 18.68 -10.49
C ARG A 48 -0.32 19.79 -9.48
N ARG A 49 -1.21 19.90 -8.50
CA ARG A 49 -1.12 20.94 -7.47
C ARG A 49 0.14 20.80 -6.64
N LEU A 50 0.51 19.57 -6.27
CA LEU A 50 1.77 19.30 -5.57
C LEU A 50 2.98 19.72 -6.42
N LEU A 51 3.09 19.23 -7.66
CA LEU A 51 4.20 19.53 -8.56
C LEU A 51 4.32 21.03 -8.88
N ARG A 52 3.20 21.76 -9.02
CA ARG A 52 3.22 23.23 -9.15
C ARG A 52 3.76 23.91 -7.90
N ALA A 53 3.28 23.52 -6.72
CA ALA A 53 3.76 24.10 -5.47
C ALA A 53 5.26 23.86 -5.27
N VAL A 54 5.76 22.66 -5.59
CA VAL A 54 7.18 22.33 -5.51
C VAL A 54 7.99 23.07 -6.58
N SER A 55 7.45 23.21 -7.80
CA SER A 55 8.07 24.00 -8.88
C SER A 55 8.23 25.47 -8.49
N GLU A 56 7.21 26.08 -7.89
CA GLU A 56 7.25 27.46 -7.40
C GLU A 56 8.26 27.63 -6.27
N GLU A 57 8.33 26.70 -5.32
CA GLU A 57 9.31 26.73 -4.22
C GLU A 57 10.73 26.60 -4.75
N ALA A 58 10.97 25.66 -5.69
CA ALA A 58 12.25 25.50 -6.35
C ALA A 58 12.66 26.76 -7.13
N GLY A 59 11.71 27.46 -7.76
CA GLY A 59 11.96 28.71 -8.49
C GLY A 59 12.35 29.88 -7.58
N ARG A 60 11.94 29.84 -6.31
CA ARG A 60 12.33 30.82 -5.28
C ARG A 60 13.64 30.45 -4.58
N GLY A 61 14.23 29.29 -4.89
CA GLY A 61 15.39 28.76 -4.18
C GLY A 61 15.07 28.25 -2.77
N GLY A 62 13.80 27.91 -2.50
CA GLY A 62 13.34 27.38 -1.22
C GLY A 62 13.63 25.89 -1.03
N ASP A 63 13.15 25.33 0.08
CA ASP A 63 13.35 23.91 0.43
C ASP A 63 12.35 23.01 -0.32
N VAL A 64 12.85 22.37 -1.39
CA VAL A 64 12.10 21.43 -2.24
C VAL A 64 11.62 20.20 -1.46
N THR A 65 12.43 19.71 -0.50
CA THR A 65 12.09 18.55 0.33
C THR A 65 10.88 18.86 1.19
N GLU A 66 10.89 20.01 1.85
CA GLU A 66 9.76 20.46 2.67
C GLU A 66 8.49 20.69 1.83
N ALA A 67 8.61 21.26 0.62
CA ALA A 67 7.48 21.43 -0.29
C ALA A 67 6.87 20.08 -0.73
N LEU A 68 7.70 19.07 -1.01
CA LEU A 68 7.26 17.72 -1.31
C LEU A 68 6.50 17.13 -0.12
N LEU A 69 7.05 17.23 1.09
CA LEU A 69 6.45 16.67 2.31
C LEU A 69 5.11 17.34 2.66
N ARG A 70 4.99 18.67 2.57
CA ARG A 70 3.74 19.42 2.84
C ARG A 70 2.57 19.02 1.93
N GLY A 71 2.87 18.62 0.69
CA GLY A 71 1.86 18.18 -0.26
C GLY A 71 1.56 16.68 -0.18
N THR A 72 2.35 15.88 0.55
CA THR A 72 2.01 14.48 0.82
C THR A 72 0.81 14.36 1.78
N PRO A 73 -0.10 13.40 1.55
CA PRO A 73 -1.30 13.25 2.37
C PRO A 73 -1.04 12.79 3.82
N ALA A 74 0.17 12.32 4.13
CA ALA A 74 0.56 11.87 5.48
C ALA A 74 0.89 13.03 6.43
N SER A 75 1.49 14.12 5.93
CA SER A 75 2.00 15.22 6.78
C SER A 75 0.91 16.10 7.40
N ARG A 76 -0.34 16.05 6.91
CA ARG A 76 -1.47 16.86 7.46
C ARG A 76 -2.26 16.21 8.60
N ARG A 77 -1.78 15.13 9.22
CA ARG A 77 -2.59 14.36 10.20
C ARG A 77 -1.93 14.01 11.53
N SER A 78 -0.97 14.80 12.00
CA SER A 78 -0.61 14.85 13.43
C SER A 78 -1.61 15.69 14.25
N GLY A 79 -2.90 15.38 14.11
CA GLY A 79 -4.00 15.96 14.89
C GLY A 79 -4.95 14.86 15.37
N PRO A 80 -5.64 15.04 16.51
CA PRO A 80 -6.29 13.93 17.23
C PRO A 80 -7.37 13.25 16.38
N GLU A 81 -7.30 11.91 16.37
CA GLU A 81 -7.99 11.00 15.46
C GLU A 81 -9.52 11.17 15.40
N ARG A 82 -10.06 11.36 14.19
CA ARG A 82 -11.43 10.95 13.85
C ARG A 82 -11.40 9.76 12.88
N LYS A 83 -11.79 8.59 13.40
CA LYS A 83 -11.89 7.30 12.70
C LYS A 83 -12.85 7.38 11.49
N ARG A 84 -12.31 7.37 10.26
CA ARG A 84 -13.04 6.93 9.05
C ARG A 84 -12.25 5.77 8.40
N PRO A 85 -12.79 4.53 8.35
CA PRO A 85 -11.96 3.33 8.16
C PRO A 85 -11.80 2.83 6.71
N ARG A 86 -12.16 3.60 5.66
CA ARG A 86 -12.11 3.09 4.27
C ARG A 86 -11.10 3.75 3.32
N ARG A 87 -10.64 4.98 3.61
CA ARG A 87 -9.69 5.72 2.75
C ARG A 87 -8.23 5.71 3.24
N ARG A 88 -7.94 5.00 4.34
CA ARG A 88 -6.65 5.04 5.06
C ARG A 88 -5.60 4.06 4.50
N ALA A 89 -6.04 2.96 3.88
CA ALA A 89 -5.12 2.00 3.26
C ALA A 89 -4.69 2.46 1.86
N GLU A 90 -5.58 3.14 1.12
CA GLU A 90 -5.44 3.41 -0.32
C GLU A 90 -4.47 4.53 -0.71
N ASN A 91 -3.68 5.11 0.21
CA ASN A 91 -2.72 6.18 -0.11
C ASN A 91 -1.34 5.92 0.52
N THR A 92 -1.11 4.73 1.07
CA THR A 92 0.13 4.45 1.82
C THR A 92 1.30 4.28 0.86
N GLY A 93 1.05 3.65 -0.30
CA GLY A 93 2.07 3.46 -1.33
C GLY A 93 2.53 4.76 -1.96
N GLU A 94 1.56 5.56 -2.41
CA GLU A 94 1.82 6.87 -3.02
C GLU A 94 2.54 7.82 -2.04
N ALA A 95 2.07 7.91 -0.79
CA ALA A 95 2.69 8.76 0.22
C ALA A 95 4.14 8.34 0.52
N THR A 96 4.39 7.04 0.64
CA THR A 96 5.76 6.52 0.85
C THR A 96 6.66 6.85 -0.33
N ALA A 97 6.16 6.76 -1.57
CA ALA A 97 6.94 7.08 -2.77
C ALA A 97 7.32 8.55 -2.84
N TRP A 98 6.39 9.46 -2.49
CA TRP A 98 6.69 10.89 -2.39
C TRP A 98 7.70 11.20 -1.26
N ALA A 99 7.57 10.52 -0.11
CA ALA A 99 8.54 10.64 0.98
C ALA A 99 9.93 10.11 0.58
N ALA A 100 9.98 9.01 -0.18
CA ALA A 100 11.23 8.47 -0.73
C ALA A 100 11.87 9.44 -1.74
N LEU A 101 11.07 10.10 -2.59
CA LEU A 101 11.55 11.18 -3.46
C LEU A 101 12.12 12.34 -2.66
N ALA A 102 11.42 12.81 -1.63
CA ALA A 102 11.89 13.89 -0.76
C ALA A 102 13.21 13.52 -0.07
N ALA A 103 13.32 12.30 0.48
CA ALA A 103 14.54 11.81 1.11
C ALA A 103 15.70 11.70 0.11
N ALA A 104 15.47 11.17 -1.10
CA ALA A 104 16.49 11.08 -2.13
C ALA A 104 16.97 12.46 -2.60
N TRP A 105 16.04 13.41 -2.75
CA TRP A 105 16.37 14.79 -3.09
C TRP A 105 17.21 15.46 -1.99
N ARG A 106 16.78 15.33 -0.73
CA ARG A 106 17.50 15.86 0.45
C ARG A 106 18.91 15.29 0.54
N VAL A 107 19.05 13.96 0.49
CA VAL A 107 20.34 13.29 0.56
C VAL A 107 21.26 13.74 -0.57
N ALA A 108 20.77 13.78 -1.81
CA ALA A 108 21.58 14.19 -2.95
C ALA A 108 22.00 15.67 -2.86
N ALA A 109 21.11 16.57 -2.41
CA ALA A 109 21.42 17.98 -2.21
C ALA A 109 22.47 18.18 -1.09
N ASP A 110 22.30 17.51 0.04
CA ASP A 110 23.18 17.67 1.22
C ASP A 110 24.54 16.99 1.03
N SER A 111 24.61 15.91 0.24
CA SER A 111 25.86 15.21 -0.07
C SER A 111 26.55 15.74 -1.33
N GLY A 112 25.89 16.57 -2.13
CA GLY A 112 26.39 17.01 -3.44
C GLY A 112 26.39 15.89 -4.50
N ALA A 113 25.62 14.82 -4.30
CA ALA A 113 25.53 13.74 -5.28
C ALA A 113 24.71 14.19 -6.52
N PRO A 114 24.98 13.65 -7.72
CA PRO A 114 24.23 13.99 -8.92
C PRO A 114 22.74 13.64 -8.77
N VAL A 115 21.90 14.65 -8.52
CA VAL A 115 20.46 14.48 -8.24
C VAL A 115 19.76 13.68 -9.34
N ALA A 116 20.08 13.96 -10.62
CA ALA A 116 19.50 13.23 -11.74
C ALA A 116 19.77 11.71 -11.69
N ALA A 117 20.99 11.30 -11.33
CA ALA A 117 21.35 9.90 -11.19
C ALA A 117 20.65 9.26 -9.97
N ALA A 118 20.62 9.96 -8.83
CA ALA A 118 19.95 9.51 -7.62
C ALA A 118 18.44 9.28 -7.85
N LEU A 119 17.78 10.20 -8.55
CA LEU A 119 16.37 10.06 -8.91
C LEU A 119 16.13 8.96 -9.95
N GLY A 120 17.08 8.74 -10.87
CA GLY A 120 17.03 7.63 -11.81
C GLY A 120 17.05 6.27 -11.10
N GLU A 121 17.93 6.12 -10.11
CA GLU A 121 18.01 4.92 -9.26
C GLU A 121 16.75 4.73 -8.43
N LEU A 122 16.25 5.81 -7.79
CA LEU A 122 15.00 5.76 -7.05
C LEU A 122 13.82 5.37 -7.95
N ALA A 123 13.74 5.91 -9.18
CA ALA A 123 12.68 5.58 -10.11
C ALA A 123 12.64 4.08 -10.43
N GLU A 124 13.81 3.46 -10.63
CA GLU A 124 13.85 2.01 -10.88
C GLU A 124 13.47 1.21 -9.63
N SER A 125 13.95 1.62 -8.45
CA SER A 125 13.55 1.03 -7.16
C SER A 125 12.02 1.08 -6.96
N LEU A 126 11.38 2.23 -7.22
CA LEU A 126 9.92 2.38 -7.13
C LEU A 126 9.18 1.53 -8.17
N ARG A 127 9.70 1.38 -9.39
CA ARG A 127 9.12 0.51 -10.42
C ARG A 127 9.22 -0.96 -10.06
N GLU A 128 10.34 -1.41 -9.51
CA GLU A 128 10.49 -2.78 -8.99
C GLU A 128 9.44 -3.07 -7.91
N LEU A 129 9.24 -2.12 -6.97
CA LEU A 129 8.21 -2.23 -5.94
C LEU A 129 6.79 -2.26 -6.55
N ALA A 130 6.52 -1.44 -7.56
CA ALA A 130 5.23 -1.40 -8.23
C ALA A 130 4.94 -2.70 -9.00
N ARG A 131 5.93 -3.22 -9.74
CA ARG A 131 5.87 -4.54 -10.41
C ARG A 131 5.60 -5.66 -9.40
N ALA A 132 6.34 -5.70 -8.29
CA ALA A 132 6.16 -6.71 -7.25
C ALA A 132 4.74 -6.67 -6.63
N ARG A 133 4.18 -5.47 -6.41
CA ARG A 133 2.79 -5.31 -5.93
C ARG A 133 1.77 -5.80 -6.95
N ARG A 134 1.98 -5.51 -8.24
CA ARG A 134 1.12 -6.01 -9.33
C ARG A 134 1.13 -7.53 -9.41
N ASP A 135 2.30 -8.16 -9.30
CA ASP A 135 2.40 -9.63 -9.29
C ASP A 135 1.60 -10.25 -8.15
N ILE A 136 1.69 -9.68 -6.95
CA ILE A 136 0.93 -10.12 -5.78
C ILE A 136 -0.57 -9.96 -6.01
N GLU A 137 -1.00 -8.86 -6.62
CA GLU A 137 -2.40 -8.63 -6.93
C GLU A 137 -2.93 -9.66 -7.93
N VAL A 138 -2.19 -9.93 -9.01
CA VAL A 138 -2.54 -10.95 -10.00
C VAL A 138 -2.68 -12.31 -9.32
N ALA A 139 -1.76 -12.67 -8.42
CA ALA A 139 -1.82 -13.90 -7.65
C ALA A 139 -3.05 -13.99 -6.71
N LEU A 140 -3.47 -12.85 -6.13
CA LEU A 140 -4.62 -12.78 -5.21
C LEU A 140 -5.97 -12.57 -5.92
N ALA A 141 -5.98 -12.28 -7.22
CA ALA A 141 -7.21 -12.00 -7.98
C ALA A 141 -8.16 -13.21 -7.97
N GLY A 142 -7.63 -14.41 -8.21
CA GLY A 142 -8.41 -15.65 -8.21
C GLY A 142 -9.08 -15.94 -6.84
N PRO A 143 -8.30 -16.11 -5.76
CA PRO A 143 -8.84 -16.39 -4.43
C PRO A 143 -9.80 -15.31 -3.89
N SER A 144 -9.56 -14.04 -4.21
CA SER A 144 -10.43 -12.96 -3.74
C SER A 144 -11.74 -12.85 -4.52
N ALA A 145 -11.75 -13.19 -5.81
CA ALA A 145 -12.96 -13.20 -6.62
C ALA A 145 -13.95 -14.27 -6.13
N THR A 146 -13.49 -15.50 -5.89
CA THR A 146 -14.33 -16.59 -5.36
C THR A 146 -14.84 -16.27 -3.96
N GLY A 147 -13.97 -15.72 -3.10
CA GLY A 147 -14.35 -15.24 -1.78
C GLY A 147 -15.48 -14.22 -1.80
N ARG A 148 -15.45 -13.25 -2.73
CA ARG A 148 -16.54 -12.26 -2.87
C ARG A 148 -17.85 -12.91 -3.30
N VAL A 149 -17.81 -13.81 -4.29
CA VAL A 149 -19.00 -14.53 -4.77
C VAL A 149 -19.65 -15.32 -3.64
N VAL A 150 -18.87 -16.13 -2.92
CA VAL A 150 -19.38 -16.91 -1.79
C VAL A 150 -19.89 -16.01 -0.66
N SER A 151 -19.22 -14.88 -0.39
CA SER A 151 -19.68 -13.92 0.62
C SER A 151 -21.00 -13.23 0.25
N ALA A 152 -21.36 -13.19 -1.04
CA ALA A 152 -22.65 -12.68 -1.50
C ALA A 152 -23.77 -13.74 -1.45
N LEU A 153 -23.42 -15.02 -1.26
CA LEU A 153 -24.37 -16.13 -1.27
C LEU A 153 -25.51 -15.99 -0.23
N PRO A 154 -25.27 -15.57 1.03
CA PRO A 154 -26.37 -15.39 1.99
C PRO A 154 -27.38 -14.32 1.55
N LEU A 155 -26.91 -13.25 0.92
CA LEU A 155 -27.79 -12.20 0.37
C LEU A 155 -28.58 -12.72 -0.83
N ALA A 156 -27.94 -13.50 -1.70
CA ALA A 156 -28.62 -14.16 -2.81
C ALA A 156 -29.68 -15.15 -2.32
N ALA A 157 -29.41 -15.88 -1.22
CA ALA A 157 -30.35 -16.82 -0.59
C ALA A 157 -31.60 -16.10 -0.08
N LEU A 158 -31.42 -14.97 0.63
CA LEU A 158 -32.51 -14.13 1.11
C LEU A 158 -33.35 -13.58 -0.07
N GLY A 159 -32.69 -13.11 -1.13
CA GLY A 159 -33.36 -12.65 -2.34
C GLY A 159 -34.17 -13.75 -3.02
N LEU A 160 -33.59 -14.93 -3.21
CA LEU A 160 -34.26 -16.07 -3.83
C LEU A 160 -35.46 -16.56 -2.99
N GLY A 161 -35.32 -16.61 -1.67
CA GLY A 161 -36.41 -16.98 -0.78
C GLY A 161 -37.60 -16.02 -0.88
N ALA A 162 -37.34 -14.71 -0.97
CA ALA A 162 -38.38 -13.72 -1.21
C ALA A 162 -39.05 -13.86 -2.59
N LEU A 163 -38.26 -14.16 -3.63
CA LEU A 163 -38.76 -14.41 -5.00
C LEU A 163 -39.65 -15.65 -5.10
N LEU A 164 -39.36 -16.69 -4.31
CA LEU A 164 -40.16 -17.91 -4.22
C LEU A 164 -41.46 -17.73 -3.41
N GLY A 165 -41.73 -16.53 -2.89
CA GLY A 165 -42.95 -16.21 -2.15
C GLY A 165 -42.93 -16.62 -0.68
N PHE A 166 -41.78 -17.04 -0.14
CA PHE A 166 -41.64 -17.25 1.30
C PHE A 166 -41.57 -15.89 2.02
N ASP A 167 -42.32 -15.73 3.11
CA ASP A 167 -42.22 -14.55 3.98
C ASP A 167 -40.98 -14.61 4.87
N VAL A 168 -39.81 -14.76 4.24
CA VAL A 168 -38.52 -14.88 4.90
C VAL A 168 -38.26 -13.66 5.76
N VAL A 169 -38.57 -12.46 5.25
CA VAL A 169 -38.32 -11.19 5.93
C VAL A 169 -39.26 -11.01 7.12
N GLY A 170 -40.55 -11.33 6.98
CA GLY A 170 -41.51 -11.29 8.07
C GLY A 170 -41.19 -12.32 9.15
N VAL A 171 -40.77 -13.53 8.78
CA VAL A 171 -40.31 -14.55 9.75
C VAL A 171 -39.03 -14.11 10.47
N LEU A 172 -38.05 -13.55 9.74
CA LEU A 172 -36.77 -13.12 10.32
C LEU A 172 -36.94 -11.98 11.34
N LEU A 173 -37.81 -11.01 11.04
CA LEU A 173 -38.02 -9.82 11.86
C LEU A 173 -39.16 -9.98 12.88
N GLY A 174 -40.12 -10.85 12.60
CA GLY A 174 -41.35 -11.02 13.39
C GLY A 174 -41.34 -12.19 14.35
N THR A 175 -40.38 -13.12 14.25
CA THR A 175 -40.34 -14.32 15.13
C THR A 175 -39.07 -14.37 15.98
N VAL A 176 -39.19 -14.89 17.22
CA VAL A 176 -38.03 -15.10 18.11
C VAL A 176 -36.98 -16.02 17.48
N PRO A 177 -37.34 -17.17 16.86
CA PRO A 177 -36.36 -18.00 16.14
C PRO A 177 -35.70 -17.28 14.97
N GLY A 178 -36.46 -16.45 14.24
CA GLY A 178 -35.94 -15.63 13.14
C GLY A 178 -34.92 -14.59 13.61
N LEU A 179 -35.18 -13.94 14.76
CA LEU A 179 -34.26 -12.96 15.34
C LEU A 179 -32.94 -13.61 15.79
N ILE A 180 -33.00 -14.80 16.39
CA ILE A 180 -31.82 -15.59 16.75
C ILE A 180 -30.99 -15.93 15.50
N CYS A 181 -31.65 -16.36 14.43
CA CYS A 181 -31.00 -16.65 13.14
C CYS A 181 -30.35 -15.40 12.52
N LEU A 182 -31.04 -14.25 12.58
CA LEU A 182 -30.54 -12.97 12.07
C LEU A 182 -29.29 -12.51 12.84
N VAL A 183 -29.35 -12.48 14.17
CA VAL A 183 -28.22 -12.05 15.02
C VAL A 183 -27.05 -13.02 14.87
N GLY A 184 -27.31 -14.34 14.86
CA GLY A 184 -26.28 -15.36 14.67
C GLY A 184 -25.60 -15.26 13.30
N GLY A 185 -26.39 -15.18 12.23
CA GLY A 185 -25.88 -15.04 10.86
C GLY A 185 -25.10 -13.73 10.64
N ALA A 186 -25.63 -12.60 11.13
CA ALA A 186 -24.94 -11.31 11.08
C ALA A 186 -23.63 -11.33 11.89
N GLY A 187 -23.63 -11.97 13.07
CA GLY A 187 -22.45 -12.17 13.90
C GLY A 187 -21.37 -13.00 13.20
N LEU A 188 -21.75 -14.12 12.57
CA LEU A 188 -20.85 -14.94 11.78
C LEU A 188 -20.27 -14.19 10.58
N MET A 189 -21.08 -13.41 9.86
CA MET A 189 -20.60 -12.56 8.76
C MET A 189 -19.62 -11.50 9.26
N ALA A 190 -19.92 -10.83 10.37
CA ALA A 190 -19.03 -9.85 10.98
C ALA A 190 -17.71 -10.51 11.41
N GLY A 191 -17.76 -11.72 11.99
CA GLY A 191 -16.62 -12.55 12.35
C GLY A 191 -15.76 -12.92 11.14
N ALA A 192 -16.38 -13.43 10.07
CA ALA A 192 -15.70 -13.74 8.81
C ALA A 192 -14.96 -12.51 8.25
N HIS A 193 -15.63 -11.36 8.26
CA HIS A 193 -15.08 -10.10 7.76
C HIS A 193 -13.94 -9.57 8.63
N ALA A 194 -14.06 -9.69 9.96
CA ALA A 194 -13.01 -9.32 10.91
C ALA A 194 -11.78 -10.23 10.79
N TRP A 195 -11.99 -11.54 10.68
CA TRP A 195 -10.91 -12.52 10.50
C TRP A 195 -10.19 -12.30 9.17
N THR A 196 -10.92 -12.12 8.09
CA THR A 196 -10.37 -11.80 6.76
C THR A 196 -9.52 -10.52 6.82
N ARG A 197 -10.01 -9.47 7.46
CA ARG A 197 -9.25 -8.22 7.66
C ARG A 197 -7.99 -8.44 8.50
N ARG A 198 -8.04 -9.31 9.51
CA ARG A 198 -6.86 -9.65 10.33
C ARG A 198 -5.80 -10.41 9.51
N LEU A 199 -6.21 -11.40 8.71
CA LEU A 199 -5.31 -12.14 7.82
C LEU A 199 -4.65 -11.21 6.79
N VAL A 200 -5.42 -10.34 6.14
CA VAL A 200 -4.90 -9.36 5.18
C VAL A 200 -3.94 -8.37 5.82
N ARG A 201 -4.25 -7.86 7.03
CA ARG A 201 -3.34 -6.96 7.77
C ARG A 201 -2.06 -7.65 8.19
N GLY A 202 -2.13 -8.91 8.63
CA GLY A 202 -0.94 -9.70 9.00
C GLY A 202 -0.06 -10.06 7.80
N ALA A 203 -0.61 -10.05 6.59
CA ALA A 203 0.13 -10.28 5.36
C ALA A 203 0.78 -9.01 4.77
N ALA A 204 0.44 -7.82 5.27
CA ALA A 204 0.98 -6.55 4.76
C ALA A 204 2.51 -6.48 4.95
N PRO A 205 3.28 -5.90 4.00
CA PRO A 205 4.72 -5.72 4.14
C PRO A 205 5.05 -4.90 5.41
N ALA A 206 6.05 -5.35 6.17
CA ALA A 206 6.53 -4.64 7.36
C ALA A 206 7.34 -3.38 7.00
N ASP A 207 8.04 -3.41 5.86
CA ASP A 207 8.78 -2.28 5.30
C ASP A 207 8.12 -1.86 3.98
N PRO A 208 7.60 -0.63 3.87
CA PRO A 208 6.97 -0.15 2.65
C PRO A 208 7.96 0.23 1.53
N ALA A 209 9.26 0.39 1.85
CA ALA A 209 10.31 0.77 0.90
C ALA A 209 11.62 -0.02 1.15
N PRO A 210 11.62 -1.36 0.95
CA PRO A 210 12.76 -2.21 1.22
C PRO A 210 13.98 -1.81 0.40
N GLY A 211 15.14 -1.73 1.06
CA GLY A 211 16.42 -1.37 0.43
C GLY A 211 16.65 0.13 0.19
N LEU A 212 15.65 0.98 0.44
CA LEU A 212 15.77 2.44 0.20
C LEU A 212 16.91 3.07 0.99
N ALA A 213 17.10 2.67 2.25
CA ALA A 213 18.20 3.18 3.08
C ALA A 213 19.59 2.88 2.48
N LEU A 214 19.76 1.70 1.88
CA LEU A 214 21.00 1.28 1.22
C LEU A 214 21.21 2.04 -0.10
N ASP A 215 20.14 2.26 -0.87
CA ASP A 215 20.17 3.10 -2.07
C ASP A 215 20.59 4.54 -1.70
N LEU A 216 19.95 5.15 -0.68
CA LEU A 216 20.28 6.50 -0.21
C LEU A 216 21.70 6.61 0.34
N LEU A 217 22.20 5.58 1.05
CA LEU A 217 23.59 5.55 1.49
C LEU A 217 24.55 5.47 0.30
N SER A 218 24.20 4.73 -0.74
CA SER A 218 24.98 4.69 -1.98
C SER A 218 25.02 6.06 -2.68
N VAL A 219 23.89 6.79 -2.71
CA VAL A 219 23.80 8.16 -3.21
C VAL A 219 24.66 9.11 -2.37
N ALA A 220 24.55 9.05 -1.03
CA ALA A 220 25.32 9.90 -0.13
C ALA A 220 26.84 9.69 -0.28
N LEU A 221 27.27 8.44 -0.46
CA LEU A 221 28.68 8.10 -0.71
C LEU A 221 29.17 8.55 -2.09
N ALA A 222 28.29 8.58 -3.10
CA ALA A 222 28.64 9.14 -4.42
C ALA A 222 28.94 10.64 -4.35
N GLY A 223 28.42 11.34 -3.33
CA GLY A 223 28.78 12.73 -3.01
C GLY A 223 30.17 12.92 -2.39
N GLY A 224 30.93 11.85 -2.13
CA GLY A 224 32.31 11.91 -1.63
C GLY A 224 32.44 12.09 -0.10
N GLY A 225 31.34 12.03 0.65
CA GLY A 225 31.36 12.08 2.11
C GLY A 225 31.95 10.80 2.77
N SER A 226 32.43 10.93 4.01
CA SER A 226 32.80 9.77 4.83
C SER A 226 31.59 8.89 5.14
N ILE A 227 31.80 7.58 5.33
CA ILE A 227 30.74 6.61 5.68
C ILE A 227 29.90 7.10 6.87
N GLY A 228 30.53 7.59 7.94
CA GLY A 228 29.84 8.08 9.13
C GLY A 228 28.98 9.32 8.85
N SER A 229 29.52 10.31 8.14
CA SER A 229 28.75 11.50 7.76
C SER A 229 27.61 11.19 6.79
N SER A 230 27.82 10.26 5.86
CA SER A 230 26.81 9.84 4.89
C SER A 230 25.67 9.08 5.58
N ARG A 231 25.98 8.19 6.52
CA ARG A 231 24.99 7.52 7.38
C ARG A 231 24.14 8.52 8.16
N ALA A 232 24.77 9.47 8.86
CA ALA A 232 24.06 10.47 9.65
C ALA A 232 23.10 11.32 8.79
N ARG A 233 23.53 11.73 7.59
CA ARG A 233 22.67 12.45 6.64
C ARG A 233 21.47 11.62 6.18
N VAL A 234 21.68 10.35 5.83
CA VAL A 234 20.59 9.47 5.41
C VAL A 234 19.58 9.24 6.53
N VAL A 235 20.06 8.99 7.76
CA VAL A 235 19.19 8.84 8.94
C VAL A 235 18.36 10.10 9.18
N ALA A 236 18.99 11.28 9.14
CA ALA A 236 18.29 12.55 9.32
C ALA A 236 17.22 12.78 8.24
N ALA A 237 17.57 12.54 6.96
CA ALA A 237 16.63 12.70 5.85
C ALA A 237 15.45 11.71 5.91
N LEU A 238 15.69 10.45 6.29
CA LEU A 238 14.63 9.46 6.48
C LEU A 238 13.70 9.85 7.63
N ALA A 239 14.26 10.32 8.76
CA ALA A 239 13.48 10.78 9.91
C ALA A 239 12.62 12.01 9.55
N GLU A 240 13.20 13.00 8.86
CA GLU A 240 12.48 14.19 8.37
C GLU A 240 11.31 13.81 7.45
N CYS A 241 11.48 12.76 6.63
CA CYS A 241 10.47 12.28 5.69
C CYS A 241 9.46 11.29 6.33
N GLY A 242 9.58 10.97 7.62
CA GLY A 242 8.69 10.03 8.31
C GLY A 242 8.85 8.57 7.86
N LEU A 243 10.06 8.18 7.45
CA LEU A 243 10.40 6.84 7.01
C LEU A 243 11.17 6.10 8.13
N ASP A 244 10.43 5.40 9.00
CA ASP A 244 10.92 4.73 10.24
C ASP A 244 11.82 3.49 10.01
N ALA A 245 12.29 3.24 8.78
CA ALA A 245 13.05 2.04 8.44
C ALA A 245 14.59 2.21 8.50
N GLY A 246 15.10 3.42 8.78
CA GLY A 246 16.52 3.75 8.61
C GLY A 246 17.48 3.05 9.57
N GLU A 247 17.37 3.28 10.88
CA GLU A 247 18.49 3.03 11.80
C GLU A 247 18.95 1.55 11.84
N ARG A 248 18.00 0.61 11.93
CA ARG A 248 18.30 -0.83 11.97
C ARG A 248 18.77 -1.38 10.62
N VAL A 249 18.26 -0.86 9.51
CA VAL A 249 18.68 -1.29 8.17
C VAL A 249 20.04 -0.72 7.81
N LEU A 250 20.37 0.49 8.30
CA LEU A 250 21.70 1.03 8.14
C LEU A 250 22.75 0.26 8.95
N SER A 251 22.45 -0.28 10.14
CA SER A 251 23.38 -1.19 10.83
C SER A 251 23.66 -2.47 10.02
N ASP A 252 22.69 -2.95 9.23
CA ASP A 252 22.89 -4.10 8.33
C ASP A 252 23.82 -3.78 7.13
N ALA A 253 24.14 -2.49 6.90
CA ALA A 253 25.12 -2.08 5.90
C ALA A 253 26.57 -2.27 6.36
N ASP A 254 26.83 -2.43 7.67
CA ASP A 254 28.19 -2.51 8.22
C ASP A 254 29.01 -3.68 7.65
N PRO A 255 28.46 -4.91 7.52
CA PRO A 255 29.17 -6.01 6.87
C PRO A 255 29.53 -5.72 5.41
N VAL A 256 28.62 -5.03 4.69
CA VAL A 256 28.80 -4.67 3.27
C VAL A 256 29.93 -3.65 3.12
N LEU A 257 29.98 -2.67 4.01
CA LEU A 257 31.01 -1.64 4.06
C LEU A 257 32.37 -2.21 4.50
N ALA A 258 32.38 -3.13 5.46
CA ALA A 258 33.59 -3.83 5.88
C ALA A 258 34.16 -4.68 4.74
N LEU A 259 33.30 -5.40 4.00
CA LEU A 259 33.69 -6.15 2.81
C LEU A 259 34.26 -5.24 1.72
N SER A 260 33.61 -4.10 1.45
CA SER A 260 34.09 -3.08 0.52
C SER A 260 35.50 -2.60 0.87
N ALA A 261 35.73 -2.28 2.14
CA ALA A 261 37.02 -1.82 2.64
C ALA A 261 38.10 -2.90 2.53
N ALA A 262 37.79 -4.15 2.89
CA ALA A 262 38.73 -5.26 2.82
C ALA A 262 39.08 -5.66 1.37
N ALA A 263 38.11 -5.60 0.46
CA ALA A 263 38.29 -6.04 -0.93
C ALA A 263 38.67 -4.89 -1.90
N GLY A 264 38.70 -3.64 -1.44
CA GLY A 264 39.05 -2.46 -2.25
C GLY A 264 38.06 -2.14 -3.38
N VAL A 265 36.81 -2.60 -3.29
CA VAL A 265 35.76 -2.37 -4.29
C VAL A 265 34.85 -1.21 -3.89
N PRO A 266 34.29 -0.43 -4.84
CA PRO A 266 33.44 0.72 -4.53
C PRO A 266 32.19 0.34 -3.72
N ALA A 267 32.08 0.88 -2.50
CA ALA A 267 30.97 0.63 -1.56
C ALA A 267 29.59 0.87 -2.19
N GLY A 268 29.43 1.91 -2.99
CA GLY A 268 28.16 2.23 -3.65
C GLY A 268 27.63 1.10 -4.55
N ARG A 269 28.50 0.36 -5.25
CA ARG A 269 28.06 -0.79 -6.08
C ARG A 269 27.57 -1.95 -5.21
N LEU A 270 28.28 -2.24 -4.13
CA LEU A 270 27.89 -3.31 -3.20
C LEU A 270 26.58 -2.97 -2.49
N LEU A 271 26.42 -1.73 -2.03
CA LEU A 271 25.18 -1.25 -1.41
C LEU A 271 23.98 -1.34 -2.35
N ARG A 272 24.12 -0.95 -3.62
CA ARG A 272 23.03 -1.10 -4.62
C ARG A 272 22.69 -2.56 -4.90
N SER A 273 23.70 -3.43 -4.95
CA SER A 273 23.48 -4.87 -5.09
C SER A 273 22.74 -5.45 -3.89
N GLU A 274 23.13 -5.08 -2.67
CA GLU A 274 22.45 -5.51 -1.44
C GLU A 274 21.05 -4.92 -1.33
N ALA A 275 20.82 -3.68 -1.73
CA ALA A 275 19.49 -3.08 -1.82
C ALA A 275 18.59 -3.89 -2.77
N ALA A 276 19.09 -4.28 -3.94
CA ALA A 276 18.37 -5.15 -4.87
C ALA A 276 18.09 -6.54 -4.28
N LEU A 277 19.04 -7.13 -3.54
CA LEU A 277 18.82 -8.40 -2.83
C LEU A 277 17.76 -8.29 -1.73
N VAL A 278 17.78 -7.20 -0.95
CA VAL A 278 16.75 -6.90 0.07
C VAL A 278 15.38 -6.76 -0.58
N ARG A 279 15.27 -6.02 -1.69
CA ARG A 279 14.02 -5.91 -2.47
C ARG A 279 13.55 -7.26 -3.01
N ALA A 280 14.45 -8.07 -3.57
CA ALA A 280 14.13 -9.39 -4.10
C ALA A 280 13.63 -10.35 -3.00
N ARG A 281 14.31 -10.38 -1.84
CA ARG A 281 13.89 -11.17 -0.67
C ARG A 281 12.54 -10.70 -0.13
N ALA A 282 12.34 -9.39 0.00
CA ALA A 282 11.07 -8.81 0.43
C ALA A 282 9.92 -9.17 -0.52
N SER A 283 10.18 -9.12 -1.83
CA SER A 283 9.22 -9.48 -2.88
C SER A 283 8.88 -10.97 -2.85
N SER A 284 9.89 -11.84 -2.70
CA SER A 284 9.70 -13.28 -2.56
C SER A 284 8.85 -13.62 -1.32
N ALA A 285 9.22 -13.07 -0.15
CA ALA A 285 8.46 -13.26 1.08
C ALA A 285 7.03 -12.72 0.98
N ALA A 286 6.82 -11.62 0.25
CA ALA A 286 5.49 -11.07 0.01
C ALA A 286 4.65 -11.97 -0.92
N ARG A 287 5.24 -12.55 -1.97
CA ARG A 287 4.58 -13.54 -2.84
C ARG A 287 4.20 -14.80 -2.07
N GLU A 288 5.08 -15.31 -1.21
CA GLU A 288 4.80 -16.45 -0.35
C GLU A 288 3.65 -16.17 0.63
N ARG A 289 3.67 -15.01 1.30
CA ARG A 289 2.58 -14.55 2.16
C ARG A 289 1.27 -14.41 1.39
N ALA A 290 1.30 -13.90 0.17
CA ALA A 290 0.13 -13.78 -0.70
C ALA A 290 -0.44 -15.15 -1.09
N ALA A 291 0.41 -16.10 -1.49
CA ALA A 291 -0.01 -17.47 -1.82
C ALA A 291 -0.66 -18.16 -0.61
N ARG A 292 -0.05 -18.05 0.57
CA ARG A 292 -0.62 -18.57 1.83
C ARG A 292 -1.93 -17.87 2.18
N LEU A 293 -2.02 -16.56 1.98
CA LEU A 293 -3.25 -15.80 2.19
C LEU A 293 -4.38 -16.32 1.27
N GLY A 294 -4.08 -16.60 -0.01
CA GLY A 294 -5.06 -17.16 -0.94
C GLY A 294 -5.73 -18.45 -0.43
N VAL A 295 -4.94 -19.37 0.14
CA VAL A 295 -5.47 -20.62 0.73
C VAL A 295 -6.16 -20.36 2.07
N THR A 296 -5.52 -19.60 2.97
CA THR A 296 -6.08 -19.35 4.32
C THR A 296 -7.34 -18.49 4.31
N LEU A 297 -7.60 -17.72 3.25
CA LEU A 297 -8.86 -17.01 3.04
C LEU A 297 -10.07 -17.94 2.84
N LEU A 298 -9.86 -19.19 2.43
CA LEU A 298 -10.95 -20.18 2.31
C LEU A 298 -11.48 -20.62 3.68
N LEU A 299 -10.66 -20.59 4.72
CA LEU A 299 -11.04 -21.03 6.07
C LEU A 299 -12.12 -20.17 6.73
N PRO A 300 -11.99 -18.83 6.86
CA PRO A 300 -13.06 -17.99 7.41
C PRO A 300 -14.30 -18.03 6.53
N LEU A 301 -14.13 -18.22 5.22
CA LEU A 301 -15.22 -18.34 4.28
C LEU A 301 -16.03 -19.62 4.54
N GLY A 302 -15.37 -20.79 4.60
CA GLY A 302 -16.04 -22.07 4.86
C GLY A 302 -16.64 -22.15 6.26
N VAL A 303 -15.88 -21.78 7.29
CA VAL A 303 -16.29 -21.95 8.70
C VAL A 303 -17.35 -20.94 9.13
N CYS A 304 -17.40 -19.74 8.54
CA CYS A 304 -18.36 -18.71 8.94
C CYS A 304 -19.46 -18.45 7.91
N VAL A 305 -19.17 -18.46 6.60
CA VAL A 305 -20.17 -18.11 5.57
C VAL A 305 -21.15 -19.25 5.32
N LEU A 306 -20.71 -20.51 5.35
CA LEU A 306 -21.61 -21.65 5.15
C LEU A 306 -22.63 -21.78 6.30
N PRO A 307 -22.26 -21.70 7.59
CA PRO A 307 -23.24 -21.66 8.67
C PRO A 307 -24.11 -20.40 8.64
N ALA A 308 -23.56 -19.24 8.25
CA ALA A 308 -24.36 -18.03 8.08
C ALA A 308 -25.41 -18.18 6.97
N PHE A 309 -25.07 -18.82 5.85
CA PHE A 309 -26.02 -19.15 4.78
C PHE A 309 -27.14 -20.08 5.27
N LEU A 310 -26.80 -21.11 6.04
CA LEU A 310 -27.81 -22.01 6.62
C LEU A 310 -28.74 -21.27 7.58
N LEU A 311 -28.20 -20.43 8.46
CA LEU A 311 -28.98 -19.65 9.43
C LEU A 311 -29.84 -18.57 8.78
N LEU A 312 -29.33 -17.85 7.77
CA LEU A 312 -30.04 -16.73 7.16
C LEU A 312 -30.94 -17.16 6.00
N GLY A 313 -30.57 -18.21 5.26
CA GLY A 313 -31.31 -18.66 4.08
C GLY A 313 -32.23 -19.84 4.37
N VAL A 314 -31.67 -20.95 4.87
CA VAL A 314 -32.40 -22.24 4.96
C VAL A 314 -33.32 -22.29 6.16
N ALA A 315 -32.84 -21.94 7.36
CA ALA A 315 -33.62 -22.04 8.58
C ALA A 315 -34.94 -21.23 8.55
N PRO A 316 -34.96 -19.97 8.09
CA PRO A 316 -36.19 -19.19 8.04
C PRO A 316 -37.20 -19.72 7.01
N MET A 317 -36.73 -20.25 5.87
CA MET A 317 -37.60 -20.91 4.89
C MET A 317 -38.26 -22.15 5.50
N VAL A 318 -37.50 -22.99 6.21
CA VAL A 318 -38.07 -24.16 6.92
C VAL A 318 -39.10 -23.73 7.95
N VAL A 319 -38.81 -22.70 8.75
CA VAL A 319 -39.76 -22.16 9.74
C VAL A 319 -41.03 -21.62 9.05
N SER A 320 -40.89 -20.89 7.94
CA SER A 320 -42.01 -20.37 7.17
C SER A 320 -42.93 -21.50 6.67
N VAL A 321 -42.36 -22.58 6.13
CA VAL A 321 -43.11 -23.75 5.64
C VAL A 321 -43.82 -24.49 6.77
N LEU A 322 -43.15 -24.64 7.92
CA LEU A 322 -43.77 -25.25 9.09
C LEU A 322 -44.95 -24.41 9.57
N LEU A 323 -44.78 -23.10 9.73
CA LEU A 323 -45.83 -22.19 10.17
C LEU A 323 -47.03 -22.18 9.20
N SER A 324 -46.79 -22.16 7.89
CA SER A 324 -47.87 -22.21 6.89
C SER A 324 -48.63 -23.54 6.94
N THR A 325 -47.92 -24.66 7.13
CA THR A 325 -48.53 -26.00 7.22
C THR A 325 -49.38 -26.14 8.48
N PHE A 326 -48.90 -25.68 9.65
CA PHE A 326 -49.67 -25.72 10.88
C PHE A 326 -50.87 -24.76 10.86
N SER A 327 -50.77 -23.62 10.16
CA SER A 327 -51.90 -22.71 9.98
C SER A 327 -53.01 -23.25 9.06
N ALA A 328 -52.65 -24.12 8.11
CA ALA A 328 -53.62 -24.72 7.17
C ALA A 328 -54.30 -25.98 7.73
N ALA A 329 -53.76 -26.55 8.81
CA ALA A 329 -54.29 -27.74 9.48
C ALA A 329 -55.14 -27.43 10.73
N ALA A 330 -55.27 -26.15 11.09
CA ALA A 330 -56.08 -25.63 12.20
C ALA A 330 -57.33 -24.92 11.67
#